data_AF-A0A2W6ST90-F1
#
_entry.id   AF-A0A2W6ST90-F1
#
_cell.length_a   1.000
_cell.length_b   1.000
_cell.length_c   1.000
_cell.angle_alpha   90.00
_cell.angle_beta   90.00
_cell.angle_gamma   90.00
#
_symmetry.space_group_name_H-M   'P 1'
#
loop_
_entity.id
_entity.type
_entity.pdbx_description
1 polymer ?
#
loop_
_entity_poly.entity_id
_entity_poly.type
_entity_poly.pdbx_seq_one_letter_code
_entity_poly.pdbx_strand_id
1 'polypeptide(L)'
;MFTAELYKQDRPRVVIEREGEESPGAWARLEEAMARGIESGSVSRTVVHADVFLAELAVIRELKSVFKVGLALGEELTAQLRRMAHDRRLREQVVELGNPDDDELDALKQELRDSGFRRELRPFQLANLYRLVNLSPSCVLVARSKG
;
A
#
# COMPACT_ATOMS: atom_id res chain seq x y z
N MET A 1 7.01 -16.48 19.66
CA MET A 1 6.73 -16.13 18.23
C MET A 1 5.62 -15.09 18.20
N PHE A 2 5.55 -14.21 17.20
CA PHE A 2 4.45 -13.25 17.06
C PHE A 2 3.56 -13.62 15.88
N THR A 3 2.26 -13.35 15.99
CA THR A 3 1.31 -13.39 14.88
C THR A 3 0.71 -12.01 14.69
N ALA A 4 0.36 -11.64 13.45
CA ALA A 4 -0.35 -10.40 13.17
C ALA A 4 -1.38 -10.61 12.06
N GLU A 5 -2.62 -10.18 12.28
CA GLU A 5 -3.70 -10.25 11.31
C GLU A 5 -4.44 -8.92 11.18
N LEU A 6 -4.89 -8.62 9.96
CA LEU A 6 -5.63 -7.41 9.60
C LEU A 6 -7.13 -7.68 9.62
N TYR A 7 -7.85 -6.89 10.41
CA TYR A 7 -9.31 -6.86 10.48
C TYR A 7 -9.81 -5.54 9.89
N LYS A 8 -10.66 -5.61 8.87
CA LYS A 8 -11.13 -4.43 8.11
C LYS A 8 -12.47 -3.85 8.57
N GLN A 9 -13.11 -4.42 9.59
CA GLN A 9 -14.43 -3.97 10.03
C GLN A 9 -14.35 -2.62 10.76
N ASP A 10 -15.29 -1.72 10.41
CA ASP A 10 -15.36 -0.31 10.84
C ASP A 10 -14.10 0.49 10.52
N ARG A 11 -13.11 0.41 11.42
CA ARG A 11 -11.78 1.02 11.28
C ARG A 11 -10.75 -0.11 11.20
N PRO A 12 -9.95 -0.17 10.11
CA PRO A 12 -8.95 -1.22 9.95
C PRO A 12 -7.96 -1.29 11.11
N ARG A 13 -7.80 -2.49 11.65
CA ARG A 13 -6.96 -2.79 12.81
C ARG A 13 -6.07 -3.98 12.55
N VAL A 14 -4.89 -3.98 13.14
CA VAL A 14 -4.01 -5.14 13.20
C VAL A 14 -4.03 -5.66 14.63
N VAL A 15 -4.37 -6.94 14.79
CA VAL A 15 -4.25 -7.65 16.05
C VAL A 15 -2.93 -8.40 16.02
N ILE A 16 -2.08 -8.13 17.01
CA ILE A 16 -0.78 -8.74 17.17
C ILE A 16 -0.83 -9.59 18.42
N GLU A 17 -0.46 -10.87 18.31
CA GLU A 17 -0.43 -11.79 19.45
C GLU A 17 0.96 -12.35 19.64
N ARG A 18 1.33 -12.57 20.90
CA ARG A 18 2.57 -13.18 21.32
C ARG A 18 2.30 -14.60 21.80
N GLU A 19 2.88 -15.55 21.08
CA GLU A 19 2.94 -16.95 21.50
C GLU A 19 4.16 -17.13 22.43
N GLY A 20 3.88 -17.36 23.72
CA GLY A 20 4.87 -17.64 24.76
C GLY A 20 5.39 -16.41 25.52
N GLU A 21 6.36 -16.63 26.41
CA GLU A 21 6.95 -15.56 27.25
C GLU A 21 8.40 -15.21 26.86
N GLU A 22 9.00 -15.93 25.91
CA GLU A 22 10.45 -15.93 25.64
C GLU A 22 11.00 -14.63 25.03
N SER A 23 10.20 -13.58 24.83
CA SER A 23 10.70 -12.31 24.27
C SER A 23 10.03 -11.06 24.84
N PRO A 24 10.14 -10.79 26.15
CA PRO A 24 9.53 -9.61 26.77
C PRO A 24 10.06 -8.30 26.20
N GLY A 25 11.37 -8.22 25.92
CA GLY A 25 12.00 -7.03 25.35
C GLY A 25 11.53 -6.73 23.92
N ALA A 26 11.36 -7.77 23.09
CA ALA A 26 10.82 -7.60 21.73
C ALA A 26 9.36 -7.14 21.75
N TRP A 27 8.58 -7.63 22.72
CA TRP A 27 7.20 -7.20 22.92
C TRP A 27 7.13 -5.74 23.37
N ALA A 28 7.93 -5.35 24.37
CA ALA A 28 7.98 -3.97 24.83
C ALA A 28 8.41 -2.99 23.72
N ARG A 29 9.41 -3.35 22.92
CA ARG A 29 9.86 -2.54 21.77
C ARG A 29 8.78 -2.41 20.69
N LEU A 30 8.02 -3.48 20.45
CA LEU A 30 6.88 -3.47 19.54
C LEU A 30 5.78 -2.53 20.05
N GLU A 31 5.40 -2.64 21.33
CA GLU A 31 4.39 -1.78 21.94
C GLU A 31 4.81 -0.31 21.95
N GLU A 32 6.08 -0.03 22.26
CA GLU A 32 6.64 1.32 22.21
C GLU A 32 6.51 1.95 20.82
N ALA A 33 6.90 1.23 19.77
CA ALA A 33 6.80 1.71 18.39
C ALA A 33 5.35 1.95 17.96
N MET A 34 4.44 1.09 18.43
CA MET A 34 3.02 1.14 18.07
C MET A 34 2.20 2.04 18.98
N ALA A 35 2.78 2.62 20.05
CA ALA A 35 2.08 3.27 21.16
C ALA A 35 1.04 4.31 20.71
N ARG A 36 1.35 5.09 19.67
CA ARG A 36 0.44 6.12 19.11
C ARG A 36 -0.84 5.56 18.48
N GLY A 37 -0.87 4.26 18.19
CA GLY A 37 -1.98 3.59 17.51
C GLY A 37 -2.62 2.45 18.30
N ILE A 38 -2.17 2.18 19.52
CA ILE A 38 -2.74 1.11 20.35
C ILE A 38 -4.15 1.52 20.79
N GLU A 39 -5.13 0.70 20.43
CA GLU A 39 -6.52 0.86 20.89
C GLU A 39 -6.77 0.10 22.20
N SER A 40 -6.21 -1.10 22.30
CA SER A 40 -6.35 -1.97 23.47
C SER A 40 -5.21 -2.98 23.49
N GLY A 41 -4.93 -3.52 24.68
CA GLY A 41 -3.85 -4.48 24.85
C GLY A 41 -4.00 -5.31 26.12
N SER A 42 -3.25 -6.40 26.14
CA SER A 42 -3.04 -7.32 27.25
C SER A 42 -1.60 -7.83 27.17
N VAL A 43 -1.16 -8.59 28.17
CA VAL A 43 0.24 -9.07 28.29
C VAL A 43 0.75 -9.85 27.05
N SER A 44 -0.16 -10.45 26.28
CA SER A 44 0.18 -11.26 25.09
C SER A 44 -0.56 -10.83 23.82
N ARG A 45 -1.31 -9.74 23.83
CA ARG A 45 -2.13 -9.32 22.68
C ARG A 45 -2.27 -7.82 22.64
N THR A 46 -1.98 -7.20 21.50
CA THR A 46 -2.15 -5.77 21.27
C THR A 46 -2.95 -5.53 20.00
N VAL A 47 -3.91 -4.60 20.07
CA VAL A 47 -4.73 -4.15 18.95
C VAL A 47 -4.28 -2.75 18.58
N VAL A 48 -3.80 -2.59 17.35
CA VAL A 48 -3.27 -1.32 16.83
C VAL A 48 -4.04 -0.90 15.58
N HIS A 49 -4.19 0.40 15.35
CA HIS A 49 -4.68 0.89 14.06
C HIS A 49 -3.77 0.42 12.91
N ALA A 50 -4.37 0.02 11.80
CA ALA A 50 -3.62 -0.54 10.68
C ALA A 50 -2.67 0.47 10.01
N ASP A 51 -3.02 1.76 9.99
CA ASP A 51 -2.17 2.82 9.47
C ASP A 51 -0.86 2.97 10.25
N VAL A 52 -0.92 2.93 11.58
CA VAL A 52 0.25 2.97 12.45
C VAL A 52 1.10 1.71 12.25
N PHE A 53 0.48 0.53 12.22
CA PHE A 53 1.20 -0.72 11.96
C PHE A 53 1.97 -0.70 10.62
N LEU A 54 1.30 -0.25 9.56
CA LEU A 54 1.90 -0.18 8.22
C LEU A 54 3.00 0.89 8.13
N ALA A 55 2.88 1.99 8.88
CA ALA A 55 3.92 3.01 8.97
C ALA A 55 5.19 2.49 9.69
N GLU A 56 5.02 1.60 10.67
CA GLU A 56 6.11 1.09 11.52
C GLU A 56 6.65 -0.29 11.07
N LEU A 57 6.43 -0.69 9.81
CA LEU A 57 6.96 -1.95 9.26
C LEU A 57 8.50 -2.05 9.34
N ALA A 58 9.19 -0.92 9.45
CA ALA A 58 10.64 -0.90 9.68
C ALA A 58 11.02 -1.50 11.03
N VAL A 59 10.28 -1.18 12.09
CA VAL A 59 10.49 -1.73 13.44
C VAL A 59 10.22 -3.23 13.43
N ILE A 60 9.19 -3.70 12.72
CA ILE A 60 8.94 -5.14 12.60
C ILE A 60 10.13 -5.88 11.98
N ARG A 61 10.81 -5.29 10.99
CA ARG A 61 12.03 -5.86 10.39
C ARG A 61 13.20 -5.84 11.37
N GLU A 62 13.33 -4.77 12.16
CA GLU A 62 14.32 -4.64 13.24
C GLU A 62 14.12 -5.72 14.30
N LEU A 63 12.88 -5.98 14.72
CA LEU A 63 12.56 -7.01 15.71
C LEU A 63 13.03 -8.41 15.27
N LYS A 64 12.83 -8.72 13.98
CA LYS A 64 13.31 -9.97 13.39
C LYS A 64 14.84 -10.06 13.36
N SER A 65 15.55 -8.96 13.08
CA SER A 65 17.01 -8.99 12.98
C SER A 65 17.71 -8.97 14.34
N VAL A 66 17.23 -8.14 15.27
CA VAL A 66 17.82 -7.90 16.60
C VAL A 66 17.40 -8.98 17.60
N PHE A 67 16.10 -9.20 17.75
CA PHE A 67 15.55 -10.11 18.77
C PHE A 67 15.33 -11.53 18.26
N LYS A 68 15.59 -11.79 16.98
CA LYS A 68 15.37 -13.09 16.31
C LYS A 68 13.93 -13.60 16.43
N VAL A 69 12.97 -12.70 16.66
CA VAL A 69 11.55 -13.04 16.78
C VAL A 69 10.94 -13.16 15.38
N GLY A 70 10.30 -14.30 15.11
CA GLY A 70 9.49 -14.50 13.92
C GLY A 70 8.13 -13.79 14.05
N LEU A 71 7.68 -13.18 12.95
CA LEU A 71 6.32 -12.67 12.79
C LEU A 71 5.62 -13.49 11.70
N ALA A 72 4.58 -14.23 12.08
CA ALA A 72 3.64 -14.83 11.14
C ALA A 72 2.58 -13.79 10.78
N LEU A 73 2.35 -13.63 9.48
CA LEU A 73 1.33 -12.74 8.96
C LEU A 73 0.11 -13.57 8.58
N GLY A 74 -1.04 -13.11 9.02
CA GLY A 74 -2.32 -13.65 8.61
C GLY A 74 -2.62 -13.37 7.13
N GLU A 75 -3.72 -13.95 6.64
CA GLU A 75 -4.04 -13.97 5.20
C GLU A 75 -4.34 -12.58 4.67
N GLU A 76 -5.16 -11.82 5.38
CA GLU A 76 -5.60 -10.50 4.90
C GLU A 76 -4.46 -9.49 5.01
N LEU A 77 -3.67 -9.54 6.08
CA LEU A 77 -2.48 -8.69 6.18
C LEU A 77 -1.46 -9.03 5.07
N THR A 78 -1.25 -10.31 4.78
CA THR A 78 -0.38 -10.76 3.69
C THR A 78 -0.89 -10.26 2.34
N ALA A 79 -2.18 -10.40 2.06
CA ALA A 79 -2.80 -9.91 0.84
C ALA A 79 -2.64 -8.39 0.70
N GLN A 80 -2.84 -7.64 1.79
CA GLN A 80 -2.68 -6.19 1.81
C GLN A 80 -1.24 -5.77 1.49
N LEU A 81 -0.24 -6.38 2.13
CA LEU A 81 1.17 -6.07 1.87
C LEU A 81 1.58 -6.42 0.42
N ARG A 82 1.05 -7.52 -0.14
CA ARG A 82 1.27 -7.87 -1.55
C ARG A 82 0.69 -6.83 -2.49
N ARG A 83 -0.55 -6.35 -2.25
CA ARG A 83 -1.16 -5.26 -3.02
C ARG A 83 -0.28 -3.99 -2.95
N MET A 84 0.15 -3.59 -1.77
CA MET A 84 1.01 -2.42 -1.59
C MET A 84 2.36 -2.56 -2.30
N ALA A 85 2.97 -3.74 -2.27
CA ALA A 85 4.23 -4.00 -2.98
C ALA A 85 4.05 -3.96 -4.49
N HIS A 86 2.94 -4.48 -5.00
CA HIS A 86 2.58 -4.39 -6.41
C HIS A 86 2.38 -2.94 -6.85
N ASP A 87 1.58 -2.17 -6.11
CA ASP A 87 1.33 -0.75 -6.40
C ASP A 87 2.62 0.07 -6.38
N ARG A 88 3.51 -0.23 -5.45
CA ARG A 88 4.84 0.40 -5.40
C ARG A 88 5.64 0.12 -6.66
N ARG A 89 5.71 -1.14 -7.11
CA ARG A 89 6.43 -1.51 -8.35
C ARG A 89 5.84 -0.83 -9.58
N LEU A 90 4.51 -0.74 -9.68
CA LEU A 90 3.86 -0.01 -10.77
C LEU A 90 4.28 1.46 -10.78
N ARG A 91 4.34 2.10 -9.61
CA ARG A 91 4.81 3.49 -9.49
C ARG A 91 6.27 3.64 -9.88
N GLU A 92 7.12 2.72 -9.45
CA GLU A 92 8.54 2.71 -9.82
C GLU A 92 8.71 2.54 -11.34
N GLN A 93 7.98 1.63 -11.97
CA GLN A 93 7.97 1.44 -13.43
C GLN A 93 7.54 2.70 -14.19
N VAL A 94 6.48 3.38 -13.73
CA VAL A 94 6.03 4.63 -14.37
C VAL A 94 7.06 5.76 -14.21
N VAL A 95 7.81 5.79 -13.12
CA VAL A 95 8.93 6.73 -12.96
C VAL A 95 10.09 6.35 -13.89
N GLU A 96 10.39 5.05 -14.04
CA GLU A 96 11.45 4.54 -14.94
C GLU A 96 11.14 4.79 -16.42
N LEU A 97 9.87 4.77 -16.83
CA LEU A 97 9.43 5.15 -18.19
C LEU A 97 9.81 6.60 -18.54
N GLY A 98 10.04 7.46 -17.54
CA GLY A 98 10.46 8.84 -17.76
C GLY A 98 9.33 9.76 -18.23
N ASN A 99 9.69 10.82 -18.95
CA ASN A 99 8.70 11.69 -19.59
C ASN A 99 8.32 11.08 -20.95
N PRO A 100 7.02 11.04 -21.30
CA PRO A 100 6.63 10.59 -22.62
C PRO A 100 7.23 11.50 -23.69
N ASP A 101 7.62 10.90 -24.81
CA ASP A 101 8.03 11.66 -25.99
C ASP A 101 6.82 12.24 -26.74
N ASP A 102 7.08 13.08 -27.75
CA ASP A 102 6.02 13.75 -28.50
C ASP A 102 5.15 12.74 -29.29
N ASP A 103 5.73 11.63 -29.76
CA ASP A 103 5.04 10.59 -30.52
C ASP A 103 4.06 9.82 -29.62
N GLU A 104 4.47 9.48 -28.39
CA GLU A 104 3.63 8.86 -27.37
C GLU A 104 2.48 9.78 -26.94
N LEU A 105 2.74 11.07 -26.81
CA LEU A 105 1.71 12.06 -26.49
C LEU A 105 0.72 12.25 -27.64
N ASP A 106 1.17 12.21 -28.89
CA ASP A 106 0.31 12.31 -30.06
C ASP A 106 -0.55 11.05 -30.25
N ALA A 107 0.00 9.86 -29.98
CA ALA A 107 -0.78 8.62 -29.92
C ALA A 107 -1.90 8.68 -28.86
N LEU A 108 -1.59 9.17 -27.66
CA LEU A 108 -2.59 9.34 -26.59
C LEU A 108 -3.67 10.38 -26.95
N LYS A 109 -3.31 11.48 -27.62
CA LYS A 109 -4.29 12.45 -28.14
C LYS A 109 -5.24 11.79 -29.14
N GLN A 110 -4.73 10.92 -30.00
CA GLN A 110 -5.55 10.23 -30.99
C GLN A 110 -6.50 9.24 -30.31
N GLU A 111 -6.03 8.45 -29.34
CA GLU A 111 -6.87 7.53 -28.56
C GLU A 111 -8.01 8.28 -27.85
N LEU A 112 -7.72 9.45 -27.26
CA LEU A 112 -8.74 10.31 -26.66
C LEU A 112 -9.79 10.75 -27.68
N ARG A 113 -9.37 11.21 -28.86
CA ARG A 113 -10.31 11.62 -29.93
C ARG A 113 -11.18 10.46 -30.37
N ASP A 114 -10.61 9.27 -30.55
CA ASP A 114 -11.33 8.06 -30.97
C ASP A 114 -12.33 7.59 -29.90
N SER A 115 -12.06 7.88 -28.62
CA SER A 115 -13.01 7.65 -27.51
C SER A 115 -14.14 8.68 -27.44
N GLY A 116 -14.13 9.71 -28.29
CA GLY A 116 -15.12 10.80 -28.31
C GLY A 116 -14.78 11.98 -27.40
N PHE A 117 -13.55 12.07 -26.89
CA PHE A 117 -13.09 13.20 -26.10
C PHE A 117 -12.96 14.46 -26.98
N ARG A 118 -13.77 15.49 -26.69
CA ARG A 118 -13.90 16.70 -27.54
C ARG A 118 -12.99 17.86 -27.15
N ARG A 119 -12.36 17.81 -25.98
CA ARG A 119 -11.52 18.92 -25.47
C ARG A 119 -10.06 18.68 -25.85
N GLU A 120 -9.32 19.74 -26.10
CA GLU A 120 -7.86 19.62 -26.25
C GLU A 120 -7.19 19.81 -24.88
N LEU A 121 -6.36 18.85 -24.52
CA LEU A 121 -5.56 18.89 -23.30
C LEU A 121 -4.25 19.64 -23.56
N ARG A 122 -3.84 20.47 -22.59
CA ARG A 122 -2.52 21.12 -22.61
C ARG A 122 -1.42 20.06 -22.45
N PRO A 123 -0.18 20.32 -22.89
CA PRO A 123 0.91 19.33 -22.84
C PRO A 123 1.13 18.70 -21.45
N PHE A 124 1.15 19.50 -20.38
CA PHE A 124 1.31 18.98 -19.02
C PHE A 124 0.12 18.10 -18.57
N GLN A 125 -1.09 18.34 -19.09
CA GLN A 125 -2.27 17.54 -18.78
C GLN A 125 -2.20 16.18 -19.48
N LEU A 126 -1.70 16.14 -20.71
CA LEU A 126 -1.45 14.91 -21.44
C LEU A 126 -0.33 14.09 -20.80
N ALA A 127 0.78 14.71 -20.41
CA ALA A 127 1.86 14.03 -19.70
C ALA A 127 1.37 13.44 -18.36
N ASN A 128 0.54 14.18 -17.62
CA ASN A 128 -0.07 13.66 -16.39
C ASN A 128 -1.04 12.51 -16.67
N LEU A 129 -1.87 12.61 -17.71
CA LEU A 129 -2.79 11.57 -18.08
C LEU A 129 -2.06 10.30 -18.52
N TYR A 130 -1.01 10.43 -19.34
CA TYR A 130 -0.14 9.34 -19.75
C TYR A 130 0.40 8.57 -18.54
N ARG A 131 0.90 9.29 -17.51
CA ARG A 131 1.34 8.66 -16.26
C ARG A 131 0.21 7.94 -15.52
N LEU A 132 -0.99 8.53 -15.48
CA LEU A 132 -2.15 7.94 -14.79
C LEU A 132 -2.66 6.66 -15.48
N VAL A 133 -2.70 6.65 -16.81
CA VAL A 133 -3.06 5.46 -17.61
C VAL A 133 -2.11 4.29 -17.30
N ASN A 134 -0.81 4.59 -17.19
CA ASN A 134 0.20 3.58 -16.90
C ASN A 134 0.24 3.14 -15.41
N LEU A 135 -0.32 3.93 -14.48
CA LEU A 135 -0.41 3.59 -13.05
C LEU A 135 -1.58 2.66 -12.71
N SER A 136 -2.64 2.69 -13.50
CA SER A 136 -3.80 1.83 -13.30
C SER A 136 -4.45 1.49 -14.64
N PRO A 137 -4.27 0.27 -15.17
CA PRO A 137 -4.90 -0.13 -16.43
C PRO A 137 -6.43 -0.12 -16.35
N SER A 138 -7.02 -0.02 -15.17
CA SER A 138 -8.46 0.09 -14.94
C SER A 138 -9.03 1.50 -15.15
N CYS A 139 -8.20 2.54 -15.30
CA CYS A 139 -8.66 3.94 -15.25
C CYS A 139 -9.10 4.51 -16.62
N VAL A 140 -8.79 3.85 -17.74
CA VAL A 140 -8.99 4.42 -19.09
C VAL A 140 -10.38 4.16 -19.70
N LEU A 141 -11.20 3.28 -19.13
CA LEU A 141 -12.46 2.87 -19.76
C LEU A 141 -13.72 3.09 -18.90
N VAL A 142 -13.78 4.16 -18.13
CA VAL A 142 -15.04 4.65 -17.51
C VAL A 142 -15.54 5.93 -18.21
N ALA A 143 -15.35 6.01 -19.52
CA ALA A 143 -16.02 6.97 -20.40
C ALA A 143 -16.93 6.29 -21.43
N ARG A 144 -17.35 5.03 -21.17
CA ARG A 144 -18.47 4.40 -21.89
C ARG A 144 -19.68 4.38 -20.96
N SER A 145 -20.81 4.86 -21.47
CA SER A 145 -22.14 4.95 -20.83
C SER A 145 -22.40 6.26 -20.07
N LYS A 146 -22.83 7.29 -20.81
CA LYS A 146 -24.21 7.82 -20.78
C LYS A 146 -24.32 9.01 -21.74
N GLY A 147 -25.15 8.88 -22.77
CA GLY A 147 -25.47 9.92 -23.75
C GLY A 147 -25.51 9.38 -25.15
#